data_AF-A0A6P3RN46-F1
#
_entry.id   AF-A0A6P3RN46-F1
#
_cell.length_a   1.000
_cell.length_b   1.000
_cell.length_c   1.000
_cell.angle_alpha   90.00
_cell.angle_beta   90.00
_cell.angle_gamma   90.00
#
_symmetry.space_group_name_H-M   'P 1'
#
loop_
_entity.id
_entity.type
_entity.pdbx_description
1 polymer ?
#
loop_
_entity_poly.entity_id
_entity_poly.type
_entity_poly.pdbx_seq_one_letter_code
_entity_poly.pdbx_strand_id
1 'polypeptide(L)'
;MQLAVLCAVCLLPSSLALPLPPEAGGMSEPQWEQAQGYLKRFYPFDSKTRGANSLEAKLKEMQKFFRLPITGMLSSRIIEIMQKPRCGMPDVAEYSLFPESPKWTSKVVTYRIISYTRDLSHFQVNQLVEKAFEMWSKEIPLHFKRIRWGIADIMIGFARGAHGDSYPFDGPGNTLAHAFLPGPGLGGDAHFDEDERWTDGSSIGTASHLSFYSTSFSNLKLLILTLIC
;
A
#
# COMPACT_ATOMS: atom_id res chain seq x y z
N MET A 1 72.88 41.34 -17.15
CA MET A 1 71.57 41.58 -17.82
C MET A 1 71.21 40.35 -18.63
N GLN A 2 69.89 40.09 -18.76
CA GLN A 2 69.21 38.93 -19.36
C GLN A 2 68.88 37.83 -18.33
N LEU A 3 67.76 37.96 -17.60
CA LEU A 3 66.35 37.68 -17.93
C LEU A 3 65.98 36.18 -17.85
N ALA A 4 65.01 35.93 -16.97
CA ALA A 4 64.47 34.67 -16.51
C ALA A 4 63.66 33.90 -17.56
N VAL A 5 63.55 32.58 -17.41
CA VAL A 5 62.28 31.84 -17.55
C VAL A 5 62.29 30.63 -16.59
N LEU A 6 61.46 30.68 -15.55
CA LEU A 6 61.10 29.54 -14.71
C LEU A 6 59.89 28.85 -15.33
N CYS A 7 60.06 27.68 -15.95
CA CYS A 7 58.95 26.83 -16.37
C CYS A 7 58.58 25.87 -15.24
N ALA A 8 57.63 26.27 -14.39
CA ALA A 8 56.93 25.34 -13.51
C ALA A 8 55.85 24.62 -14.32
N VAL A 9 56.09 23.35 -14.65
CA VAL A 9 55.08 22.48 -15.24
C VAL A 9 54.17 21.98 -14.11
N CYS A 10 53.03 22.64 -13.94
CA CYS A 10 51.96 22.14 -13.07
C CYS A 10 51.30 20.92 -13.73
N LEU A 11 51.70 19.72 -13.30
CA LEU A 11 50.96 18.49 -13.57
C LEU A 11 49.66 18.53 -12.76
N LEU A 12 48.61 19.11 -13.31
CA LEU A 12 47.27 18.87 -12.79
C LEU A 12 46.87 17.44 -13.17
N PRO A 13 46.56 16.56 -12.20
CA PRO A 13 46.01 15.26 -12.52
C PRO A 13 44.66 15.51 -13.19
N SER A 14 44.61 15.22 -14.49
CA SER A 14 43.37 15.15 -15.24
C SER A 14 42.61 13.94 -14.70
N SER A 15 41.83 14.15 -13.64
CA SER A 15 40.83 13.19 -13.23
C SER A 15 39.82 13.12 -14.36
N LEU A 16 40.01 12.16 -15.27
CA LEU A 16 38.93 11.64 -16.08
C LEU A 16 37.85 11.22 -15.08
N ALA A 17 36.83 12.06 -14.93
CA ALA A 17 35.58 11.63 -14.35
C ALA A 17 35.05 10.56 -15.30
N LEU A 18 35.40 9.31 -15.01
CA LEU A 18 34.73 8.16 -15.57
C LEU A 18 33.23 8.35 -15.29
N PRO A 19 32.35 8.21 -16.30
CA PRO A 19 30.93 8.14 -16.02
C PRO A 19 30.75 7.03 -14.99
N LEU A 20 30.04 7.34 -13.90
CA LEU A 20 29.55 6.33 -12.97
C LEU A 20 28.95 5.19 -13.81
N PRO A 21 29.27 3.93 -13.52
CA PRO A 21 28.59 2.83 -14.19
C PRO A 21 27.08 3.06 -14.03
N PRO A 22 26.26 2.77 -15.06
CA PRO A 22 24.86 2.52 -14.78
C PRO A 22 24.85 1.46 -13.69
N GLU A 23 24.01 1.61 -12.66
CA GLU A 23 23.70 0.49 -11.78
C GLU A 23 23.06 -0.62 -12.63
N ALA A 24 23.92 -1.39 -13.29
CA ALA A 24 23.67 -2.68 -13.91
C ALA A 24 24.37 -3.72 -13.02
N GLY A 25 24.12 -3.63 -11.71
CA GLY A 25 24.31 -4.74 -10.79
C GLY A 25 23.01 -5.54 -10.83
N GLY A 26 23.06 -6.75 -11.41
CA GLY A 26 21.92 -7.66 -11.41
C GLY A 26 21.37 -7.81 -10.00
N MET A 27 20.09 -7.50 -9.83
CA MET A 27 19.39 -7.64 -8.56
C MET A 27 19.50 -9.08 -8.09
N SER A 28 19.61 -9.27 -6.77
CA SER A 28 19.69 -10.63 -6.22
C SER A 28 18.40 -11.41 -6.51
N GLU A 29 18.50 -12.73 -6.71
CA GLU A 29 17.33 -13.61 -6.91
C GLU A 29 16.20 -13.37 -5.89
N PRO A 30 16.46 -13.15 -4.58
CA PRO A 30 15.41 -12.83 -3.61
C PRO A 30 14.67 -11.50 -3.89
N GLN A 31 15.39 -10.46 -4.33
CA GLN A 31 14.77 -9.17 -4.66
C GLN A 31 13.91 -9.30 -5.93
N TRP A 32 14.33 -10.13 -6.87
CA TRP A 32 13.59 -10.42 -8.08
C TRP A 32 12.28 -11.17 -7.79
N GLU A 33 12.34 -12.22 -6.96
CA GLU A 33 11.16 -12.96 -6.50
C GLU A 33 10.20 -12.07 -5.70
N GLN A 34 10.74 -11.20 -4.84
CA GLN A 34 9.94 -10.22 -4.10
C GLN A 34 9.19 -9.28 -5.06
N ALA A 35 9.87 -8.73 -6.07
CA ALA A 35 9.26 -7.84 -7.05
C ALA A 35 8.19 -8.56 -7.89
N GLN A 36 8.42 -9.81 -8.27
CA GLN A 36 7.43 -10.63 -8.97
C GLN A 36 6.18 -10.86 -8.12
N GLY A 37 6.34 -11.22 -6.84
CA GLY A 37 5.23 -11.39 -5.91
C GLY A 37 4.40 -10.11 -5.74
N TYR A 38 5.08 -8.97 -5.57
CA TYR A 38 4.46 -7.65 -5.50
C TYR A 38 3.66 -7.32 -6.75
N LEU A 39 4.27 -7.45 -7.94
CA LEU A 39 3.60 -7.11 -9.21
C LEU A 39 2.43 -8.04 -9.48
N LYS A 40 2.55 -9.34 -9.19
CA LYS A 40 1.44 -10.29 -9.33
C LYS A 40 0.24 -9.92 -8.44
N ARG A 41 0.49 -9.40 -7.24
CA ARG A 41 -0.56 -9.00 -6.30
C ARG A 41 -1.25 -7.70 -6.71
N PHE A 42 -0.47 -6.65 -6.97
CA PHE A 42 -0.99 -5.30 -7.14
C PHE A 42 -1.26 -4.90 -8.61
N TYR A 43 -0.64 -5.61 -9.55
CA TYR A 43 -0.73 -5.38 -10.99
C TYR A 43 -1.05 -6.71 -11.70
N PRO A 44 -2.23 -7.30 -11.43
CA PRO A 44 -2.58 -8.63 -11.90
C PRO A 44 -2.45 -8.75 -13.43
N PHE A 45 -1.98 -9.92 -13.87
CA PHE A 45 -1.84 -10.22 -15.29
C PHE A 45 -3.18 -10.57 -15.90
N ASP A 46 -3.53 -9.89 -16.99
CA ASP A 46 -4.68 -10.27 -17.79
C ASP A 46 -4.41 -11.64 -18.42
N SER A 47 -5.46 -12.45 -18.57
CA SER A 47 -5.36 -13.78 -19.21
C SER A 47 -4.80 -13.72 -20.65
N LYS A 48 -4.76 -12.54 -21.26
CA LYS A 48 -4.27 -12.26 -22.62
C LYS A 48 -2.76 -11.99 -22.70
N THR A 49 -2.04 -11.72 -21.60
CA THR A 49 -0.64 -11.26 -21.60
C THR A 49 0.33 -12.25 -20.92
N ARG A 50 0.38 -13.49 -21.40
CA ARG A 50 1.36 -14.49 -20.95
C ARG A 50 2.68 -14.39 -21.73
N GLY A 51 3.72 -13.77 -21.15
CA GLY A 51 5.09 -13.75 -21.68
C GLY A 51 6.09 -13.01 -20.77
N ALA A 52 7.40 -13.16 -20.97
CA ALA A 52 8.44 -12.45 -20.19
C ALA A 52 8.35 -10.91 -20.33
N ASN A 53 7.80 -10.43 -21.44
CA ASN A 53 7.41 -9.04 -21.67
C ASN A 53 6.33 -8.53 -20.69
N SER A 54 5.74 -9.42 -19.89
CA SER A 54 4.67 -9.11 -18.95
C SER A 54 5.21 -8.48 -17.66
N LEU A 55 6.36 -8.93 -17.13
CA LEU A 55 6.90 -8.38 -15.88
C LEU A 55 7.41 -6.95 -16.07
N GLU A 56 8.19 -6.70 -17.13
CA GLU A 56 8.64 -5.36 -17.49
C GLU A 56 7.45 -4.44 -17.75
N ALA A 57 6.40 -4.93 -18.43
CA ALA A 57 5.17 -4.16 -18.65
C ALA A 57 4.47 -3.82 -17.33
N LYS A 58 4.31 -4.78 -16.40
CA LYS A 58 3.73 -4.52 -15.08
C LYS A 58 4.59 -3.59 -14.24
N LEU A 59 5.91 -3.68 -14.38
CA LEU A 59 6.81 -2.74 -13.74
C LEU A 59 6.66 -1.33 -14.31
N LYS A 60 6.47 -1.18 -15.62
CA LYS A 60 6.14 0.11 -16.26
C LYS A 60 4.79 0.65 -15.81
N GLU A 61 3.77 -0.21 -15.65
CA GLU A 61 2.47 0.16 -15.08
C GLU A 61 2.64 0.69 -13.64
N MET A 62 3.41 0.00 -12.82
CA MET A 62 3.73 0.40 -11.45
C MET A 62 4.46 1.75 -11.41
N GLN A 63 5.53 1.88 -12.19
CA GLN A 63 6.27 3.13 -12.29
C GLN A 63 5.37 4.29 -12.71
N LYS A 64 4.47 4.07 -13.67
CA LYS A 64 3.47 5.06 -14.10
C LYS A 64 2.50 5.42 -12.97
N PHE A 65 1.99 4.44 -12.23
CA PHE A 65 1.07 4.64 -11.10
C PHE A 65 1.71 5.53 -10.03
N PHE A 66 2.94 5.21 -9.63
CA PHE A 66 3.71 5.97 -8.64
C PHE A 66 4.37 7.25 -9.19
N ARG A 67 4.10 7.63 -10.46
CA ARG A 67 4.68 8.81 -11.13
C ARG A 67 6.21 8.81 -11.13
N LEU A 68 6.81 7.63 -11.27
CA LEU A 68 8.25 7.39 -11.39
C LEU A 68 8.67 7.39 -12.87
N PRO A 69 9.98 7.55 -13.17
CA PRO A 69 10.51 7.31 -14.51
C PRO A 69 10.16 5.90 -15.01
N ILE A 70 9.53 5.82 -16.18
CA ILE A 70 9.03 4.56 -16.76
C ILE A 70 10.16 3.85 -17.50
N THR A 71 11.06 3.23 -16.76
CA THR A 71 12.24 2.52 -17.29
C THR A 71 11.96 1.05 -17.59
N GLY A 72 10.98 0.44 -16.90
CA GLY A 72 10.81 -1.02 -16.87
C GLY A 72 11.95 -1.77 -16.16
N MET A 73 12.84 -1.05 -15.48
CA MET A 73 13.96 -1.64 -14.76
C MET A 73 13.72 -1.66 -13.26
N LEU A 74 14.08 -2.78 -12.64
CA LEU A 74 14.10 -2.93 -11.21
C LEU A 74 15.38 -2.29 -10.66
N SER A 75 15.26 -1.37 -9.70
CA SER A 75 16.39 -0.75 -9.01
C SER A 75 16.22 -0.85 -7.50
N SER A 76 17.30 -0.61 -6.74
CA SER A 76 17.29 -0.52 -5.28
C SER A 76 16.15 0.39 -4.78
N ARG A 77 16.02 1.58 -5.38
CA ARG A 77 14.93 2.53 -5.09
C ARG A 77 13.52 1.96 -5.36
N ILE A 78 13.34 1.15 -6.40
CA ILE A 78 12.04 0.52 -6.68
C ILE A 78 11.72 -0.54 -5.64
N ILE A 79 12.70 -1.35 -5.25
CA ILE A 79 12.52 -2.35 -4.18
C ILE A 79 12.17 -1.67 -2.86
N GLU A 80 12.85 -0.59 -2.50
CA GLU A 80 12.52 0.20 -1.31
C GLU A 80 11.07 0.72 -1.34
N ILE A 81 10.56 1.12 -2.52
CA ILE A 81 9.16 1.51 -2.67
C ILE A 81 8.23 0.31 -2.50
N MET A 82 8.54 -0.84 -3.10
CA MET A 82 7.74 -2.08 -2.99
C MET A 82 7.70 -2.65 -1.57
N GLN A 83 8.68 -2.31 -0.73
CA GLN A 83 8.78 -2.72 0.67
C GLN A 83 8.03 -1.79 1.64
N LYS A 84 7.54 -0.64 1.18
CA LYS A 84 6.80 0.27 2.05
C LYS A 84 5.42 -0.31 2.40
N PRO A 85 5.03 -0.28 3.68
CA PRO A 85 3.70 -0.70 4.10
C PRO A 85 2.59 0.00 3.32
N ARG A 86 1.56 -0.74 2.92
CA ARG A 86 0.52 -0.24 2.02
C ARG A 86 -0.82 -0.98 2.15
N CYS A 87 -1.83 -0.49 1.43
CA CYS A 87 -3.11 -1.19 1.26
C CYS A 87 -2.93 -2.44 0.38
N GLY A 88 -3.71 -3.49 0.70
CA GLY A 88 -3.69 -4.80 0.06
C GLY A 88 -4.47 -4.94 -1.23
N MET A 89 -5.20 -3.90 -1.64
CA MET A 89 -6.01 -3.92 -2.87
C MET A 89 -5.14 -3.64 -4.11
N PRO A 90 -5.47 -4.23 -5.28
CA PRO A 90 -4.76 -3.95 -6.53
C PRO A 90 -4.82 -2.48 -6.95
N ASP A 91 -3.69 -1.96 -7.44
CA ASP A 91 -3.51 -0.56 -7.88
C ASP A 91 -4.19 -0.27 -9.21
N VAL A 92 -4.25 -1.30 -10.06
CA VAL A 92 -4.81 -1.25 -11.41
C VAL A 92 -5.89 -2.31 -11.56
N ALA A 93 -6.92 -2.26 -10.72
CA ALA A 93 -8.09 -3.09 -10.98
C ALA A 93 -9.00 -2.41 -12.00
N GLU A 94 -9.74 -3.23 -12.74
CA GLU A 94 -10.89 -2.87 -13.57
C GLU A 94 -12.08 -2.38 -12.71
N TYR A 95 -11.84 -1.53 -11.70
CA TYR A 95 -12.92 -0.87 -10.96
C TYR A 95 -13.78 0.00 -11.90
N SER A 96 -13.22 0.40 -13.05
CA SER A 96 -13.91 1.03 -14.18
C SER A 96 -14.99 0.15 -14.85
N LEU A 97 -15.06 -1.16 -14.55
CA LEU A 97 -16.09 -2.06 -15.06
C LEU A 97 -17.37 -2.07 -14.22
N PHE A 98 -17.41 -1.40 -13.06
CA PHE A 98 -18.67 -1.21 -12.33
C PHE A 98 -19.35 0.05 -12.89
N PRO A 99 -20.40 -0.06 -13.73
CA PRO A 99 -20.95 1.07 -14.47
C PRO A 99 -21.55 2.16 -13.55
N GLU A 100 -21.70 1.86 -12.26
CA GLU A 100 -22.33 2.76 -11.29
C GLU A 100 -21.50 3.09 -10.05
N SER A 101 -20.26 2.61 -9.91
CA SER A 101 -19.41 2.82 -8.71
C SER A 101 -20.18 2.49 -7.41
N PRO A 102 -20.18 1.23 -6.93
CA PRO A 102 -21.07 0.80 -5.85
C PRO A 102 -21.01 1.72 -4.62
N LYS A 103 -22.18 2.18 -4.18
CA LYS A 103 -22.37 3.11 -3.07
C LYS A 103 -23.38 2.54 -2.09
N TRP A 104 -23.26 2.94 -0.83
CA TRP A 104 -24.30 2.71 0.17
C TRP A 104 -25.60 3.39 -0.26
N THR A 105 -26.68 2.61 -0.34
CA THR A 105 -28.02 3.13 -0.66
C THR A 105 -28.68 3.78 0.56
N SER A 106 -28.29 3.36 1.75
CA SER A 106 -28.71 3.93 3.03
C SER A 106 -27.76 5.04 3.49
N LYS A 107 -28.32 6.08 4.10
CA LYS A 107 -27.54 7.11 4.81
C LYS A 107 -26.98 6.63 6.15
N VAL A 108 -27.57 5.57 6.72
CA VAL A 108 -27.08 4.94 7.94
C VAL A 108 -26.41 3.64 7.55
N VAL A 109 -25.10 3.56 7.78
CA VAL A 109 -24.28 2.38 7.52
C VAL A 109 -23.91 1.75 8.85
N THR A 110 -24.27 0.50 9.05
CA THR A 110 -23.97 -0.23 10.29
C THR A 110 -22.59 -0.86 10.23
N TYR A 111 -21.88 -0.88 11.35
CA TYR A 111 -20.60 -1.59 11.45
C TYR A 111 -20.52 -2.46 12.69
N ARG A 112 -19.73 -3.53 12.60
CA ARG A 112 -19.45 -4.43 13.71
C ARG A 112 -18.00 -4.89 13.68
N ILE A 113 -17.35 -4.83 14.84
CA ILE A 113 -16.01 -5.39 15.02
C ILE A 113 -16.18 -6.86 15.42
N ILE A 114 -15.64 -7.77 14.61
CA ILE A 114 -15.81 -9.22 14.75
C ILE A 114 -14.60 -9.91 15.39
N SER A 115 -13.41 -9.33 15.25
CA SER A 115 -12.19 -9.76 15.95
C SER A 115 -11.37 -8.53 16.36
N TYR A 116 -10.40 -8.74 17.25
CA TYR A 116 -9.58 -7.69 17.85
C TYR A 116 -8.12 -8.09 17.81
N THR A 117 -7.24 -7.12 17.63
CA THR A 117 -5.80 -7.30 17.80
C THR A 117 -5.41 -7.52 19.25
N ARG A 118 -4.31 -8.25 19.47
CA ARG A 118 -3.70 -8.41 20.80
C ARG A 118 -2.87 -7.21 21.25
N ASP A 119 -2.51 -6.31 20.33
CA ASP A 119 -1.63 -5.17 20.63
C ASP A 119 -2.34 -4.02 21.36
N LEU A 120 -3.67 -3.95 21.23
CA LEU A 120 -4.51 -2.88 21.78
C LEU A 120 -5.67 -3.48 22.57
N SER A 121 -6.09 -2.81 23.63
CA SER A 121 -7.31 -3.21 24.34
C SER A 121 -8.54 -3.09 23.43
N HIS A 122 -9.56 -3.92 23.65
CA HIS A 122 -10.82 -3.82 22.90
C HIS A 122 -11.43 -2.41 22.99
N PHE A 123 -11.24 -1.72 24.12
CA PHE A 123 -11.67 -0.33 24.30
C PHE A 123 -10.95 0.61 23.34
N GLN A 124 -9.61 0.53 23.24
CA GLN A 124 -8.83 1.34 22.30
C GLN A 124 -9.25 1.08 20.85
N VAL A 125 -9.36 -0.19 20.43
CA VAL A 125 -9.80 -0.53 19.07
C VAL A 125 -11.18 0.06 18.78
N ASN A 126 -12.13 -0.09 19.71
CA ASN A 126 -13.47 0.48 19.57
C ASN A 126 -13.44 2.01 19.37
N GLN A 127 -12.65 2.72 20.19
CA GLN A 127 -12.52 4.17 20.10
C GLN A 127 -11.86 4.60 18.79
N LEU A 128 -10.85 3.87 18.32
CA LEU A 128 -10.14 4.22 17.09
C LEU A 128 -11.03 4.02 15.86
N VAL A 129 -11.78 2.92 15.81
CA VAL A 129 -12.77 2.67 14.74
C VAL A 129 -13.88 3.73 14.76
N GLU A 130 -14.41 4.05 15.93
CA GLU A 130 -15.45 5.08 16.08
C GLU A 130 -14.94 6.46 15.62
N LYS A 131 -13.76 6.88 16.06
CA LYS A 131 -13.13 8.15 15.63
C LYS A 131 -12.89 8.19 14.12
N ALA A 132 -12.47 7.09 13.51
CA ALA A 132 -12.25 7.04 12.08
C ALA A 132 -13.56 7.22 11.31
N PHE A 133 -14.64 6.55 11.74
CA PHE A 133 -15.97 6.77 11.15
C PHE A 133 -16.53 8.17 11.41
N GLU A 134 -16.32 8.74 12.59
CA GLU A 134 -16.71 10.13 12.89
C GLU A 134 -16.02 11.14 11.97
N MET A 135 -14.75 10.92 11.65
CA MET A 135 -14.01 11.76 10.71
C MET A 135 -14.66 11.71 9.32
N TRP A 136 -15.04 10.53 8.85
CA TRP A 136 -15.73 10.39 7.57
C TRP A 136 -17.14 10.99 7.58
N SER A 137 -17.92 10.79 8.64
CA SER A 137 -19.26 11.38 8.78
C SER A 137 -19.26 12.92 8.75
N LYS A 138 -18.12 13.58 8.91
CA LYS A 138 -18.00 15.04 8.74
C LYS A 138 -17.84 15.47 7.27
N GLU A 139 -17.24 14.61 6.45
CA GLU A 139 -16.92 14.90 5.05
C GLU A 139 -17.99 14.43 4.06
N ILE A 140 -18.83 13.47 4.48
CA ILE A 140 -19.83 12.85 3.62
C ILE A 140 -21.18 12.66 4.34
N PRO A 141 -22.31 12.61 3.60
CA PRO A 141 -23.64 12.52 4.20
C PRO A 141 -24.03 11.08 4.63
N LEU A 142 -23.07 10.34 5.23
CA LEU A 142 -23.31 9.03 5.84
C LEU A 142 -23.09 9.08 7.34
N HIS A 143 -23.91 8.32 8.06
CA HIS A 143 -23.82 8.12 9.50
C HIS A 143 -23.48 6.67 9.81
N PHE A 144 -22.39 6.46 10.53
CA PHE A 144 -21.97 5.12 10.90
C PHE A 144 -22.51 4.74 12.27
N LYS A 145 -23.18 3.59 12.36
CA LYS A 145 -23.80 3.11 13.59
C LYS A 145 -23.25 1.75 13.98
N ARG A 146 -22.62 1.67 15.15
CA ARG A 146 -22.15 0.39 15.66
C ARG A 146 -23.32 -0.51 16.07
N ILE A 147 -23.26 -1.78 15.67
CA ILE A 147 -24.12 -2.84 16.20
C ILE A 147 -23.29 -3.89 16.94
N ARG A 148 -23.92 -4.59 17.90
CA ARG A 148 -23.23 -5.59 18.76
C ARG A 148 -23.49 -7.03 18.33
N TRP A 149 -24.60 -7.28 17.64
CA TRP A 149 -25.08 -8.62 17.28
C TRP A 149 -25.61 -8.60 15.85
N GLY A 150 -25.62 -9.76 15.20
CA GLY A 150 -26.06 -9.90 13.81
C GLY A 150 -25.01 -9.49 12.78
N ILE A 151 -25.44 -9.40 11.53
CA ILE A 151 -24.61 -8.99 10.38
C ILE A 151 -24.77 -7.48 10.20
N ALA A 152 -23.65 -6.77 10.05
CA ALA A 152 -23.60 -5.34 9.77
C ALA A 152 -23.31 -5.11 8.28
N ASP A 153 -23.47 -3.87 7.82
CA ASP A 153 -23.04 -3.46 6.49
C ASP A 153 -21.50 -3.51 6.34
N ILE A 154 -20.77 -3.25 7.44
CA ILE A 154 -19.31 -3.29 7.50
C ILE A 154 -18.89 -4.22 8.64
N MET A 155 -18.32 -5.38 8.32
CA MET A 155 -17.66 -6.25 9.29
C MET A 155 -16.16 -5.93 9.33
N ILE A 156 -15.67 -5.63 10.54
CA ILE A 156 -14.28 -5.24 10.78
C ILE A 156 -13.57 -6.37 11.51
N GLY A 157 -12.55 -6.94 10.88
CA GLY A 157 -11.81 -8.08 11.40
C GLY A 157 -10.30 -7.89 11.35
N PHE A 158 -9.61 -8.45 12.33
CA PHE A 158 -8.18 -8.74 12.33
C PHE A 158 -7.97 -10.21 11.99
N ALA A 159 -7.10 -10.51 11.03
CA ALA A 159 -6.86 -11.85 10.53
C ALA A 159 -5.41 -12.03 10.03
N ARG A 160 -4.99 -13.26 9.77
CA ARG A 160 -3.63 -13.59 9.29
C ARG A 160 -3.70 -14.44 8.03
N GLY A 161 -2.72 -14.31 7.14
CA GLY A 161 -2.59 -15.15 5.96
C GLY A 161 -3.90 -15.29 5.17
N ALA A 162 -4.27 -16.52 4.78
CA ALA A 162 -5.56 -16.79 4.14
C ALA A 162 -6.71 -16.77 5.16
N HIS A 163 -7.67 -15.86 4.96
CA HIS A 163 -8.70 -15.54 5.97
C HIS A 163 -10.13 -15.47 5.43
N GLY A 164 -10.45 -16.28 4.41
CA GLY A 164 -11.81 -16.46 3.93
C GLY A 164 -12.21 -15.59 2.73
N ASP A 165 -11.26 -14.82 2.18
CA ASP A 165 -11.41 -14.10 0.91
C ASP A 165 -10.24 -14.44 -0.05
N SER A 166 -10.22 -13.80 -1.23
CA SER A 166 -9.21 -14.02 -2.27
C SER A 166 -7.91 -13.22 -2.08
N TYR A 167 -7.75 -12.52 -0.95
CA TYR A 167 -6.66 -11.57 -0.71
C TYR A 167 -5.89 -11.93 0.58
N PRO A 168 -5.17 -13.06 0.62
CA PRO A 168 -4.44 -13.46 1.82
C PRO A 168 -3.43 -12.39 2.25
N PHE A 169 -3.21 -12.20 3.55
CA PHE A 169 -2.16 -11.33 4.07
C PHE A 169 -0.76 -11.93 3.88
N ASP A 170 0.27 -11.08 3.86
CA ASP A 170 1.66 -11.44 3.56
C ASP A 170 2.56 -11.52 4.80
N GLY A 171 2.01 -11.28 5.99
CA GLY A 171 2.76 -11.26 7.24
C GLY A 171 3.37 -9.88 7.49
N PRO A 172 4.35 -9.77 8.41
CA PRO A 172 4.81 -8.46 8.88
C PRO A 172 5.38 -7.57 7.77
N GLY A 173 5.00 -6.30 7.81
CA GLY A 173 5.49 -5.23 6.95
C GLY A 173 4.48 -4.81 5.89
N ASN A 174 4.36 -5.57 4.81
CA ASN A 174 3.87 -5.03 3.54
C ASN A 174 2.35 -4.80 3.51
N THR A 175 1.50 -5.80 3.28
CA THR A 175 0.06 -5.54 3.19
C THR A 175 -0.56 -5.35 4.57
N LEU A 176 -0.91 -4.12 4.93
CA LEU A 176 -1.42 -3.82 6.27
C LEU A 176 -2.89 -4.19 6.50
N ALA A 177 -3.69 -3.99 5.46
CA ALA A 177 -5.14 -4.12 5.51
C ALA A 177 -5.71 -4.05 4.10
N HIS A 178 -6.92 -4.56 3.93
CA HIS A 178 -7.72 -4.36 2.73
C HIS A 178 -9.19 -4.16 3.09
N ALA A 179 -9.93 -3.63 2.13
CA ALA A 179 -11.36 -3.48 2.27
C ALA A 179 -12.06 -3.63 0.93
N PHE A 180 -13.34 -4.00 1.00
CA PHE A 180 -14.17 -4.23 -0.18
C PHE A 180 -15.10 -3.05 -0.45
N LEU A 181 -15.42 -2.87 -1.73
CA LEU A 181 -16.43 -1.92 -2.15
C LEU A 181 -17.80 -2.23 -1.52
N PRO A 182 -18.67 -1.23 -1.32
CA PRO A 182 -20.02 -1.44 -0.81
C PRO A 182 -20.78 -2.52 -1.58
N GLY A 183 -21.46 -3.43 -0.88
CA GLY A 183 -22.20 -4.51 -1.53
C GLY A 183 -22.65 -5.60 -0.56
N PRO A 184 -23.30 -6.66 -1.06
CA PRO A 184 -23.69 -7.79 -0.24
C PRO A 184 -22.48 -8.68 0.12
N GLY A 185 -22.61 -9.50 1.16
CA GLY A 185 -21.60 -10.48 1.55
C GLY A 185 -20.36 -9.82 2.14
N LEU A 186 -19.20 -9.99 1.49
CA LEU A 186 -17.95 -9.32 1.86
C LEU A 186 -17.93 -7.83 1.47
N GLY A 187 -18.92 -7.37 0.69
CA GLY A 187 -18.98 -5.97 0.27
C GLY A 187 -19.10 -5.03 1.48
N GLY A 188 -18.19 -4.08 1.59
CA GLY A 188 -18.10 -3.20 2.75
C GLY A 188 -17.27 -3.75 3.91
N ASP A 189 -16.75 -4.97 3.86
CA ASP A 189 -15.91 -5.48 4.95
C ASP A 189 -14.51 -4.89 4.93
N ALA A 190 -13.91 -4.78 6.12
CA ALA A 190 -12.58 -4.24 6.35
C ALA A 190 -11.73 -5.24 7.14
N HIS A 191 -10.62 -5.69 6.57
CA HIS A 191 -9.71 -6.65 7.20
C HIS A 191 -8.35 -6.00 7.47
N PHE A 192 -7.81 -6.26 8.66
CA PHE A 192 -6.53 -5.77 9.14
C PHE A 192 -5.60 -6.96 9.38
N ASP A 193 -4.34 -6.86 8.93
CA ASP A 193 -3.37 -7.93 9.13
C ASP A 193 -2.93 -7.99 10.61
N GLU A 194 -3.21 -9.11 11.27
CA GLU A 194 -2.87 -9.37 12.66
C GLU A 194 -1.42 -9.86 12.86
N ASP A 195 -0.66 -10.02 11.77
CA ASP A 195 0.80 -10.15 11.82
C ASP A 195 1.51 -8.78 11.90
N GLU A 196 0.78 -7.67 11.70
CA GLU A 196 1.26 -6.32 11.93
C GLU A 196 1.20 -5.92 13.40
N ARG A 197 2.07 -4.97 13.77
CA ARG A 197 2.07 -4.36 15.10
C ARG A 197 1.18 -3.12 15.14
N TRP A 198 0.01 -3.23 15.76
CA TRP A 198 -0.97 -2.15 15.82
C TRP A 198 -0.72 -1.22 17.01
N THR A 199 -0.72 0.10 16.76
CA THR A 199 -0.58 1.11 17.80
C THR A 199 -1.65 2.19 17.65
N ASP A 200 -1.99 2.86 18.75
CA ASP A 200 -2.91 4.00 18.76
C ASP A 200 -2.27 5.32 18.29
N GLY A 201 -0.99 5.30 17.89
CA GLY A 201 -0.23 6.46 17.43
C GLY A 201 0.29 7.38 18.53
N SER A 202 0.07 7.05 19.82
CA SER A 202 0.56 7.85 20.95
C SER A 202 2.04 7.63 21.28
N SER A 203 2.63 6.52 20.81
CA SER A 203 4.05 6.22 20.97
C SER A 203 4.90 7.00 19.95
N ILE A 204 5.51 8.09 20.42
CA ILE A 204 6.52 8.87 19.69
C ILE A 204 7.71 7.96 19.35
N GLY A 205 8.03 7.76 18.07
CA GLY A 205 9.37 7.30 17.68
C GLY A 205 9.54 6.24 16.58
N THR A 206 8.50 5.76 15.91
CA THR A 206 8.71 4.83 14.77
C THR A 206 7.98 5.30 13.53
N ALA A 207 8.68 6.04 12.68
CA ALA A 207 8.27 6.40 11.33
C ALA A 207 8.09 5.19 10.38
N SER A 208 8.26 3.97 10.88
CA SER A 208 8.05 2.69 10.18
C SER A 208 6.73 1.99 10.53
N HIS A 209 5.96 2.48 11.51
CA HIS A 209 4.67 1.88 11.89
C HIS A 209 3.54 2.82 11.48
N LEU A 210 2.68 2.37 10.57
CA LEU A 210 1.42 3.05 10.32
C LEU A 210 0.51 2.80 11.54
N SER A 211 0.13 3.89 12.24
CA SER A 211 -0.83 3.81 13.33
C SER A 211 -2.11 3.14 12.85
N PHE A 212 -2.74 2.31 13.68
CA PHE A 212 -4.06 1.74 13.41
C PHE A 212 -5.04 2.84 13.01
N TYR A 213 -4.88 4.05 13.55
CA TYR A 213 -5.65 5.22 13.15
C TYR A 213 -5.41 5.63 11.69
N SER A 214 -4.16 5.72 11.26
CA SER A 214 -3.82 6.09 9.88
C SER A 214 -4.22 5.01 8.89
N THR A 215 -4.00 3.74 9.23
CA THR A 215 -4.37 2.61 8.40
C THR A 215 -5.88 2.44 8.35
N SER A 216 -6.59 2.59 9.47
CA SER A 216 -8.05 2.61 9.48
C SER A 216 -8.57 3.80 8.67
N PHE A 217 -8.02 5.00 8.84
CA PHE A 217 -8.44 6.17 8.08
C PHE A 217 -8.27 5.97 6.57
N SER A 218 -7.10 5.51 6.12
CA SER A 218 -6.83 5.25 4.71
C SER A 218 -7.61 4.06 4.16
N ASN A 219 -7.79 2.97 4.89
CA ASN A 219 -8.58 1.83 4.39
C ASN A 219 -10.09 2.06 4.47
N LEU A 220 -10.55 2.85 5.45
CA LEU A 220 -11.92 3.35 5.49
C LEU A 220 -12.20 4.36 4.38
N LYS A 221 -11.18 5.04 3.84
CA LYS A 221 -11.30 5.82 2.59
C LYS A 221 -11.77 4.91 1.44
N LEU A 222 -11.21 3.70 1.29
CA LEU A 222 -11.63 2.74 0.25
C LEU A 222 -13.08 2.26 0.45
N LEU A 223 -13.56 2.18 1.69
CA LEU A 223 -14.92 1.74 2.04
C LEU A 223 -16.01 2.77 1.76
N ILE A 224 -15.62 4.04 1.65
CA ILE A 224 -16.53 5.17 1.80
C ILE A 224 -16.57 6.03 0.53
N LEU A 225 -15.44 6.16 -0.17
CA LEU A 225 -15.32 6.94 -1.39
C LEU A 225 -14.68 6.07 -2.45
N THR A 226 -15.37 5.89 -3.57
CA THR A 226 -14.92 5.21 -4.78
C THR A 226 -13.75 5.91 -5.47
N LEU A 227 -12.62 6.11 -4.76
CA LEU A 227 -11.37 6.62 -5.30
C LEU A 227 -10.20 5.89 -4.61
N ILE A 228 -9.44 5.21 -5.46
CA ILE A 228 -8.18 4.48 -5.23
C ILE A 228 -7.25 5.25 -4.27
N CYS A 229 -6.43 4.51 -3.50
CA CYS A 229 -5.35 5.05 -2.66
C CYS A 229 -4.61 6.22 -3.31
#